data_AF-X1IB88-F1
#
_entry.id   AF-X1IB88-F1
#
_cell.length_a   1.000
_cell.length_b   1.000
_cell.length_c   1.000
_cell.angle_alpha   90.00
_cell.angle_beta   90.00
_cell.angle_gamma   90.00
#
_symmetry.space_group_name_H-M   'P 1'
#
loop_
_entity.id
_entity.type
_entity.pdbx_description
1 polymer ?
#
loop_
_entity_poly.entity_id
_entity_poly.type
_entity_poly.pdbx_seq_one_letter_code
_entity_poly.pdbx_strand_id
1 'polypeptide(L)'
;TKEDYREEFEKMKKLADAARSEGKEIVVVMGVGFVGVVMAAIVADTVDEEGKPSKFVIGMQRPSVRSYWKIPMINKGESPVKAEDPEVDPMIKRCVLEKKTFVASFSYEVLSLADVVVVDVQCDYAKNDLGNVRTGHVEMTALEESFEIIAQHIQPEALVLIETTVPPGATEHIAFPMMKKIFQSRGIESDPLLAHSYERVMPGREYVASIRDFWRVCSGINDKARERVKTFLNEVLSTDKFPLTVLDRPIESET
;
A
#
# COMPACT_ATOMS: atom_id res chain seq x y z
N THR A 1 -15.38 13.59 -13.93
CA THR A 1 -15.84 13.20 -15.29
C THR A 1 -14.79 12.29 -15.90
N LYS A 2 -15.02 11.67 -17.07
CA LYS A 2 -13.93 10.91 -17.75
C LYS A 2 -12.71 11.80 -18.06
N GLU A 3 -12.95 13.07 -18.37
CA GLU A 3 -11.88 14.04 -18.62
C GLU A 3 -11.04 14.27 -17.36
N ASP A 4 -11.68 14.48 -16.20
CA ASP A 4 -10.95 14.69 -14.94
C ASP A 4 -10.03 13.50 -14.59
N TYR A 5 -10.45 12.26 -14.88
CA TYR A 5 -9.61 11.07 -14.66
C TYR A 5 -8.41 11.02 -15.61
N ARG A 6 -8.61 11.43 -16.87
CA ARG A 6 -7.53 11.50 -17.85
C ARG A 6 -6.51 12.57 -17.47
N GLU A 7 -6.97 13.78 -17.12
CA GLU A 7 -6.10 14.87 -16.70
C GLU A 7 -5.33 14.52 -15.42
N GLU A 8 -6.00 13.90 -14.45
CA GLU A 8 -5.39 13.42 -13.21
C GLU A 8 -4.31 12.37 -13.50
N PHE A 9 -4.59 11.38 -14.35
CA PHE A 9 -3.60 10.36 -14.73
C PHE A 9 -2.40 10.98 -15.45
N GLU A 10 -2.61 11.85 -16.43
CA GLU A 10 -1.51 12.52 -17.15
C GLU A 10 -0.64 13.37 -16.21
N LYS A 11 -1.24 14.00 -15.20
CA LYS A 11 -0.50 14.70 -14.15
C LYS A 11 0.34 13.72 -13.32
N MET A 12 -0.24 12.62 -12.85
CA MET A 12 0.46 11.62 -12.05
C MET A 12 1.60 10.96 -12.84
N LYS A 13 1.36 10.66 -14.11
CA LYS A 13 2.36 10.10 -15.02
C LYS A 13 3.58 11.01 -15.15
N LYS A 14 3.38 12.31 -15.38
CA LYS A 14 4.49 13.29 -15.45
C LYS A 14 5.32 13.33 -14.16
N LEU A 15 4.66 13.26 -13.00
CA LEU A 15 5.35 13.25 -11.71
C LEU A 15 6.13 11.93 -11.50
N ALA A 16 5.53 10.80 -11.84
CA ALA A 16 6.18 9.49 -11.77
C ALA A 16 7.38 9.39 -12.73
N ASP A 17 7.24 9.87 -13.96
CA ASP A 17 8.34 9.89 -14.94
C ASP A 17 9.51 10.76 -14.46
N ALA A 18 9.22 11.94 -13.88
CA ALA A 18 10.25 12.79 -13.28
C ALA A 18 10.93 12.11 -12.09
N ALA A 19 10.16 11.50 -11.19
CA ALA A 19 10.69 10.75 -10.05
C ALA A 19 11.57 9.56 -10.49
N ARG A 20 11.14 8.80 -11.50
CA ARG A 20 11.94 7.72 -12.10
C ARG A 20 13.25 8.24 -12.69
N SER A 21 13.23 9.41 -13.33
CA SER A 21 14.46 10.03 -13.88
C SER A 21 15.45 10.48 -12.80
N GLU A 22 14.95 10.69 -11.57
CA GLU A 22 15.75 10.97 -10.37
C GLU A 22 16.18 9.69 -9.63
N GLY A 23 15.85 8.50 -10.17
CA GLY A 23 16.21 7.21 -9.58
C GLY A 23 15.26 6.71 -8.48
N LYS A 24 14.08 7.31 -8.33
CA LYS A 24 13.10 6.90 -7.31
C LYS A 24 12.23 5.75 -7.80
N GLU A 25 11.99 4.79 -6.92
CA GLU A 25 11.00 3.73 -7.12
C GLU A 25 9.58 4.29 -6.90
N ILE A 26 8.64 3.94 -7.79
CA ILE A 26 7.26 4.41 -7.71
C ILE A 26 6.43 3.44 -6.87
N VAL A 27 5.88 3.95 -5.77
CA VAL A 27 5.02 3.18 -4.87
C VAL A 27 3.61 3.72 -4.92
N VAL A 28 2.63 2.86 -5.14
CA VAL A 28 1.22 3.22 -5.01
C VAL A 28 0.67 2.61 -3.73
N VAL A 29 0.19 3.44 -2.80
CA VAL A 29 -0.52 2.94 -1.61
C VAL A 29 -2.01 3.02 -1.86
N MET A 30 -2.66 1.87 -2.01
CA MET A 30 -4.09 1.76 -2.25
C MET A 30 -4.84 1.71 -0.92
N GLY A 31 -5.57 2.78 -0.62
CA GLY A 31 -6.26 2.96 0.65
C GLY A 31 -5.51 3.89 1.60
N VAL A 32 -5.74 5.20 1.48
CA VAL A 32 -5.23 6.21 2.43
C VAL A 32 -6.18 6.35 3.61
N GLY A 33 -6.39 5.20 4.28
CA GLY A 33 -7.13 5.04 5.52
C GLY A 33 -6.37 5.56 6.73
N PHE A 34 -6.74 5.06 7.92
CA PHE A 34 -6.01 5.34 9.15
C PHE A 34 -4.54 4.88 9.05
N VAL A 35 -4.34 3.64 8.59
CA VAL A 35 -3.03 3.01 8.40
C VAL A 35 -2.35 3.53 7.13
N GLY A 36 -2.99 3.33 5.97
CA GLY A 36 -2.29 3.55 4.70
C GLY A 36 -1.83 4.98 4.42
N VAL A 37 -2.43 6.02 5.00
CA VAL A 37 -1.87 7.38 4.84
C VAL A 37 -0.55 7.55 5.60
N VAL A 38 -0.43 6.91 6.76
CA VAL A 38 0.80 6.94 7.55
C VAL A 38 1.85 6.04 6.92
N MET A 39 1.46 4.85 6.45
CA MET A 39 2.37 3.99 5.70
C MET A 39 2.88 4.66 4.41
N ALA A 40 2.00 5.31 3.65
CA ALA A 40 2.38 6.11 2.49
C ALA A 40 3.38 7.22 2.82
N ALA A 41 3.17 7.92 3.93
CA ALA A 41 4.08 8.95 4.39
C ALA A 41 5.43 8.38 4.86
N ILE A 42 5.46 7.22 5.56
CA ILE A 42 6.70 6.53 5.95
C ILE A 42 7.51 6.13 4.70
N VAL A 43 6.86 5.51 3.71
CA VAL A 43 7.50 5.14 2.45
C VAL A 43 8.01 6.40 1.72
N ALA A 44 7.23 7.47 1.68
CA ALA A 44 7.63 8.72 1.02
C ALA A 44 8.76 9.47 1.74
N ASP A 45 8.91 9.25 3.06
CA ASP A 45 9.96 9.87 3.87
C ASP A 45 11.28 9.09 3.78
N THR A 46 11.27 7.89 3.20
CA THR A 46 12.42 6.99 3.02
C THR A 46 13.52 7.67 2.20
N VAL A 47 14.77 7.53 2.68
CA VAL A 47 15.97 8.07 2.04
C VAL A 47 17.01 6.97 1.83
N ASP A 48 17.87 7.13 0.83
CA ASP A 48 19.03 6.28 0.61
C ASP A 48 20.18 6.59 1.60
N GLU A 49 21.31 5.89 1.45
CA GLU A 49 22.52 6.08 2.26
C GLU A 49 23.10 7.51 2.15
N GLU A 50 22.81 8.23 1.06
CA GLU A 50 23.23 9.62 0.85
C GLU A 50 22.22 10.64 1.43
N GLY A 51 21.13 10.16 2.04
CA GLY A 51 20.07 10.99 2.59
C GLY A 51 19.11 11.57 1.54
N LYS A 52 19.14 11.07 0.29
CA LYS A 52 18.24 11.51 -0.78
C LYS A 52 16.98 10.64 -0.79
N PRO A 53 15.80 11.20 -1.09
CA PRO A 53 14.59 10.38 -1.15
C PRO A 53 14.69 9.33 -2.26
N SER A 54 14.46 8.06 -1.90
CA SER A 54 14.56 6.91 -2.82
C SER A 54 13.21 6.43 -3.36
N LYS A 55 12.10 6.95 -2.80
CA LYS A 55 10.73 6.57 -3.17
C LYS A 55 9.90 7.78 -3.59
N PHE A 56 8.96 7.54 -4.50
CA PHE A 56 7.89 8.47 -4.83
C PHE A 56 6.55 7.77 -4.68
N VAL A 57 5.69 8.31 -3.81
CA VAL A 57 4.47 7.67 -3.37
C VAL A 57 3.24 8.35 -3.97
N ILE A 58 2.37 7.55 -4.55
CA ILE A 58 1.02 7.96 -4.98
C ILE A 58 0.01 7.27 -4.05
N GLY A 59 -0.61 8.03 -3.16
CA GLY A 59 -1.72 7.56 -2.33
C GLY A 59 -3.00 7.49 -3.16
N MET A 60 -3.47 6.30 -3.48
CA MET A 60 -4.67 6.09 -4.28
C MET A 60 -5.90 5.87 -3.39
N GLN A 61 -6.94 6.66 -3.61
CA GLN A 61 -8.24 6.47 -2.96
C GLN A 61 -9.40 6.63 -3.93
N ARG A 62 -10.34 5.68 -3.95
CA ARG A 62 -11.60 5.90 -4.65
C ARG A 62 -12.37 7.09 -4.05
N PRO A 63 -12.86 8.06 -4.84
CA PRO A 63 -13.57 9.22 -4.31
C PRO A 63 -15.03 8.87 -3.98
N SER A 64 -15.24 8.14 -2.88
CA SER A 64 -16.59 7.83 -2.37
C SER A 64 -17.15 8.98 -1.55
N VAL A 65 -18.47 8.99 -1.29
CA VAL A 65 -19.14 9.97 -0.42
C VAL A 65 -18.45 10.11 0.94
N ARG A 66 -17.82 9.03 1.45
CA ARG A 66 -17.14 9.00 2.75
C ARG A 66 -15.66 9.42 2.70
N SER A 67 -15.03 9.43 1.52
CA SER A 67 -13.56 9.53 1.40
C SER A 67 -13.05 10.50 0.33
N TYR A 68 -13.90 11.07 -0.52
CA TYR A 68 -13.50 12.00 -1.59
C TYR A 68 -12.66 13.19 -1.10
N TRP A 69 -12.92 13.65 0.13
CA TRP A 69 -12.25 14.80 0.74
C TRP A 69 -10.79 14.53 1.13
N LYS A 70 -10.39 13.25 1.27
CA LYS A 70 -9.03 12.90 1.70
C LYS A 70 -7.96 13.32 0.71
N ILE A 71 -8.22 13.14 -0.58
CA ILE A 71 -7.26 13.41 -1.66
C ILE A 71 -6.86 14.90 -1.70
N PRO A 72 -7.81 15.87 -1.81
CA PRO A 72 -7.43 17.28 -1.79
C PRO A 72 -6.84 17.74 -0.46
N MET A 73 -7.15 17.07 0.66
CA MET A 73 -6.55 17.35 1.97
C MET A 73 -5.09 16.92 2.02
N ILE A 74 -4.79 15.66 1.65
CA ILE A 74 -3.42 15.15 1.56
C ILE A 74 -2.58 16.01 0.63
N ASN A 75 -3.11 16.39 -0.54
CA ASN A 75 -2.38 17.21 -1.51
C ASN A 75 -2.08 18.65 -1.04
N LYS A 76 -2.64 19.09 0.09
CA LYS A 76 -2.27 20.34 0.78
C LYS A 76 -1.22 20.14 1.88
N GLY A 77 -0.78 18.90 2.09
CA GLY A 77 0.08 18.51 3.22
C GLY A 77 -0.69 18.41 4.54
N GLU A 78 -2.00 18.23 4.51
CA GLU A 78 -2.85 18.07 5.69
C GLU A 78 -3.19 16.59 5.90
N SER A 79 -3.06 16.11 7.14
CA SER A 79 -3.41 14.73 7.47
C SER A 79 -4.92 14.52 7.43
N PRO A 80 -5.44 13.50 6.73
CA PRO A 80 -6.85 13.15 6.75
C PRO A 80 -7.25 12.36 8.00
N VAL A 81 -6.30 12.05 8.89
CA VAL A 81 -6.52 11.24 10.09
C VAL A 81 -6.04 12.00 11.31
N LYS A 82 -6.76 11.87 12.42
CA LYS A 82 -6.30 12.39 13.71
C LYS A 82 -5.56 11.29 14.44
N ALA A 83 -4.31 11.57 14.81
CA ALA A 83 -3.50 10.71 15.65
C ALA A 83 -2.99 11.50 16.87
N GLU A 84 -2.70 10.80 17.96
CA GLU A 84 -2.05 11.40 19.13
C GLU A 84 -0.55 11.59 18.95
N ASP A 85 0.03 10.86 17.99
CA ASP A 85 1.43 10.96 17.61
C ASP A 85 1.71 12.32 16.95
N PRO A 86 2.59 13.16 17.55
CA PRO A 86 2.91 14.47 17.00
C PRO A 86 3.66 14.42 15.66
N GLU A 87 4.14 13.24 15.24
CA GLU A 87 4.94 13.08 14.03
C GLU A 87 4.11 12.91 12.75
N VAL A 88 2.84 12.49 12.85
CA VAL A 88 1.99 12.21 11.69
C VAL A 88 1.79 13.44 10.81
N ASP A 89 1.34 14.56 11.39
CA ASP A 89 1.06 15.78 10.62
C ASP A 89 2.33 16.39 10.01
N PRO A 90 3.45 16.57 10.75
CA PRO A 90 4.71 17.05 10.18
C PRO A 90 5.26 16.15 9.08
N MET A 91 5.18 14.83 9.22
CA MET A 91 5.70 13.89 8.23
C MET A 91 4.92 13.98 6.92
N ILE A 92 3.58 13.96 6.97
CA ILE A 92 2.75 14.12 5.77
C ILE A 92 3.05 15.48 5.11
N LYS A 93 3.09 16.55 5.90
CA LYS A 93 3.37 17.89 5.40
C LYS A 93 4.72 17.97 4.70
N ARG A 94 5.79 17.42 5.28
CA ARG A 94 7.13 17.44 4.66
C ARG A 94 7.16 16.61 3.38
N CYS A 95 6.55 15.43 3.37
CA CYS A 95 6.54 14.56 2.20
C CYS A 95 5.82 15.21 1.01
N VAL A 96 4.73 15.94 1.27
CA VAL A 96 3.93 16.59 0.24
C VAL A 96 4.53 17.93 -0.21
N LEU A 97 4.86 18.82 0.73
CA LEU A 97 5.20 20.21 0.41
C LEU A 97 6.70 20.47 0.25
N GLU A 98 7.54 19.75 1.00
CA GLU A 98 8.98 20.01 1.07
C GLU A 98 9.76 19.02 0.19
N LYS A 99 9.69 17.72 0.50
CA LYS A 99 10.34 16.65 -0.26
C LYS A 99 9.67 16.39 -1.62
N LYS A 100 8.37 16.67 -1.72
CA LYS A 100 7.53 16.39 -2.91
C LYS A 100 7.61 14.92 -3.35
N THR A 101 7.65 14.03 -2.37
CA THR A 101 7.72 12.58 -2.54
C THR A 101 6.37 11.91 -2.33
N PHE A 102 5.35 12.65 -1.89
CA PHE A 102 4.01 12.11 -1.68
C PHE A 102 2.95 12.96 -2.37
N VAL A 103 2.07 12.32 -3.14
CA VAL A 103 0.88 12.91 -3.76
C VAL A 103 -0.29 11.93 -3.65
N ALA A 104 -1.52 12.42 -3.55
CA ALA A 104 -2.72 11.61 -3.57
C ALA A 104 -3.48 11.73 -4.89
N SER A 105 -4.09 10.64 -5.34
CA SER A 105 -4.87 10.58 -6.58
C SER A 105 -6.14 9.74 -6.41
N PHE A 106 -7.15 10.03 -7.25
CA PHE A 106 -8.38 9.25 -7.35
C PHE A 106 -8.39 8.27 -8.52
N SER A 107 -7.40 8.32 -9.41
CA SER A 107 -7.39 7.49 -10.61
C SER A 107 -6.80 6.12 -10.33
N TYR A 108 -7.47 5.04 -10.73
CA TYR A 108 -6.90 3.69 -10.69
C TYR A 108 -5.79 3.50 -11.74
N GLU A 109 -5.74 4.33 -12.79
CA GLU A 109 -4.72 4.21 -13.83
C GLU A 109 -3.30 4.42 -13.29
N VAL A 110 -3.14 5.09 -12.13
CA VAL A 110 -1.84 5.26 -11.46
C VAL A 110 -1.20 3.93 -11.05
N LEU A 111 -1.99 2.87 -10.87
CA LEU A 111 -1.49 1.51 -10.61
C LEU A 111 -0.60 1.01 -11.75
N SER A 112 -0.81 1.48 -12.98
CA SER A 112 0.05 1.12 -14.13
C SER A 112 1.45 1.73 -14.07
N LEU A 113 1.67 2.73 -13.19
CA LEU A 113 2.94 3.41 -12.98
C LEU A 113 3.77 2.77 -11.85
N ALA A 114 3.16 1.87 -11.07
CA ALA A 114 3.72 1.34 -9.83
C ALA A 114 4.82 0.30 -10.09
N ASP A 115 5.93 0.43 -9.36
CA ASP A 115 6.91 -0.63 -9.16
C ASP A 115 6.57 -1.47 -7.92
N VAL A 116 5.86 -0.86 -6.96
CA VAL A 116 5.25 -1.51 -5.78
C VAL A 116 3.83 -0.96 -5.55
N VAL A 117 2.88 -1.84 -5.26
CA VAL A 117 1.55 -1.50 -4.75
C VAL A 117 1.44 -2.01 -3.32
N VAL A 118 1.25 -1.12 -2.36
CA VAL A 118 0.92 -1.45 -0.97
C VAL A 118 -0.60 -1.41 -0.82
N VAL A 119 -1.20 -2.52 -0.36
CA VAL A 119 -2.65 -2.64 -0.20
C VAL A 119 -3.00 -2.45 1.27
N ASP A 120 -3.62 -1.29 1.55
CA ASP A 120 -4.10 -0.84 2.86
C ASP A 120 -5.62 -0.59 2.83
N VAL A 121 -6.35 -1.56 2.28
CA VAL A 121 -7.81 -1.52 2.18
C VAL A 121 -8.39 -2.24 3.39
N GLN A 122 -9.38 -1.65 4.06
CA GLN A 122 -10.00 -2.28 5.22
C GLN A 122 -10.72 -3.58 4.83
N CYS A 123 -10.45 -4.65 5.58
CA CYS A 123 -11.18 -5.91 5.54
C CYS A 123 -12.03 -6.00 6.81
N ASP A 124 -13.28 -5.55 6.71
CA ASP A 124 -14.17 -5.43 7.86
C ASP A 124 -14.77 -6.78 8.27
N TYR A 125 -15.10 -6.91 9.56
CA TYR A 125 -15.87 -8.04 10.08
C TYR A 125 -17.28 -7.57 10.49
N ALA A 126 -18.29 -7.99 9.74
CA ALA A 126 -19.68 -7.69 10.02
C ALA A 126 -20.17 -8.53 11.21
N LYS A 127 -20.45 -7.87 12.34
CA LYS A 127 -21.04 -8.51 13.53
C LYS A 127 -22.55 -8.43 13.45
N ASN A 128 -23.20 -9.60 13.37
CA ASN A 128 -24.65 -9.69 13.46
C ASN A 128 -25.14 -9.58 14.91
N ASP A 129 -24.36 -10.08 15.87
CA ASP A 129 -24.67 -10.01 17.30
C ASP A 129 -23.48 -9.49 18.11
N LEU A 130 -23.73 -8.60 19.07
CA LEU A 130 -22.70 -8.14 20.01
C LEU A 130 -22.30 -9.29 20.94
N GLY A 131 -20.99 -9.55 21.03
CA GLY A 131 -20.42 -10.58 21.91
C GLY A 131 -20.46 -12.02 21.36
N ASN A 132 -21.04 -12.25 20.18
CA ASN A 132 -21.03 -13.55 19.51
C ASN A 132 -20.39 -13.45 18.12
N VAL A 133 -19.09 -13.70 18.05
CA VAL A 133 -18.31 -13.68 16.81
C VAL A 133 -18.54 -14.90 15.91
N ARG A 134 -19.46 -15.81 16.24
CA ARG A 134 -19.78 -16.95 15.35
C ARG A 134 -20.86 -16.64 14.35
N THR A 135 -21.66 -15.60 14.60
CA THR A 135 -22.77 -15.21 13.72
C THR A 135 -22.37 -14.13 12.71
N GLY A 136 -21.18 -13.55 12.84
CA GLY A 136 -20.66 -12.59 11.87
C GLY A 136 -19.93 -13.22 10.69
N HIS A 137 -19.47 -12.38 9.77
CA HIS A 137 -18.68 -12.80 8.62
C HIS A 137 -17.68 -11.71 8.21
N VAL A 138 -16.63 -12.12 7.51
CA VAL A 138 -15.65 -11.20 6.91
C VAL A 138 -16.24 -10.65 5.61
N GLU A 139 -16.16 -9.33 5.44
CA GLU A 139 -16.60 -8.62 4.24
C GLU A 139 -15.43 -8.53 3.24
N MET A 140 -15.29 -9.54 2.40
CA MET A 140 -14.17 -9.66 1.45
C MET A 140 -14.36 -8.85 0.16
N THR A 141 -15.59 -8.44 -0.17
CA THR A 141 -15.96 -7.86 -1.47
C THR A 141 -15.07 -6.68 -1.87
N ALA A 142 -14.84 -5.72 -0.97
CA ALA A 142 -14.02 -4.53 -1.29
C ALA A 142 -12.55 -4.87 -1.55
N LEU A 143 -12.04 -5.91 -0.87
CA LEU A 143 -10.67 -6.36 -1.02
C LEU A 143 -10.49 -7.17 -2.31
N GLU A 144 -11.43 -8.06 -2.63
CA GLU A 144 -11.48 -8.78 -3.90
C GLU A 144 -11.57 -7.82 -5.09
N GLU A 145 -12.48 -6.85 -5.07
CA GLU A 145 -12.56 -5.77 -6.07
C GLU A 145 -11.22 -5.04 -6.24
N SER A 146 -10.50 -4.81 -5.12
CA SER A 146 -9.20 -4.16 -5.16
C SER A 146 -8.16 -5.02 -5.87
N PHE A 147 -8.10 -6.33 -5.60
CA PHE A 147 -7.21 -7.25 -6.31
C PHE A 147 -7.50 -7.32 -7.80
N GLU A 148 -8.78 -7.33 -8.19
CA GLU A 148 -9.17 -7.30 -9.60
C GLU A 148 -8.68 -6.01 -10.29
N ILE A 149 -8.94 -4.86 -9.67
CA ILE A 149 -8.52 -3.55 -10.20
C ILE A 149 -7.00 -3.46 -10.30
N ILE A 150 -6.27 -3.89 -9.26
CA ILE A 150 -4.81 -3.92 -9.26
C ILE A 150 -4.32 -4.77 -10.44
N ALA A 151 -4.79 -6.01 -10.55
CA ALA A 151 -4.35 -6.92 -11.62
C ALA A 151 -4.72 -6.46 -13.03
N GLN A 152 -5.74 -5.61 -13.19
CA GLN A 152 -6.09 -5.02 -14.49
C GLN A 152 -5.10 -3.94 -14.94
N HIS A 153 -4.40 -3.26 -14.02
CA HIS A 153 -3.63 -2.06 -14.33
C HIS A 153 -2.11 -2.24 -14.18
N ILE A 154 -1.65 -3.00 -13.19
CA ILE A 154 -0.20 -3.09 -12.88
C ILE A 154 0.61 -3.69 -14.02
N GLN A 155 1.91 -3.37 -14.04
CA GLN A 155 2.90 -4.11 -14.82
C GLN A 155 3.20 -5.47 -14.15
N PRO A 156 3.58 -6.50 -14.92
CA PRO A 156 3.87 -7.83 -14.37
C PRO A 156 5.01 -7.86 -13.34
N GLU A 157 5.93 -6.90 -13.41
CA GLU A 157 7.07 -6.78 -12.52
C GLU A 157 6.76 -6.05 -11.21
N ALA A 158 5.59 -5.43 -11.09
CA ALA A 158 5.19 -4.69 -9.90
C ALA A 158 4.97 -5.66 -8.73
N LEU A 159 5.57 -5.37 -7.57
CA LEU A 159 5.26 -6.08 -6.33
C LEU A 159 3.88 -5.61 -5.83
N VAL A 160 2.99 -6.53 -5.52
CA VAL A 160 1.79 -6.25 -4.73
C VAL A 160 2.00 -6.77 -3.32
N LEU A 161 2.08 -5.85 -2.36
CA LEU A 161 2.25 -6.13 -0.94
C LEU A 161 0.90 -5.95 -0.25
N ILE A 162 0.31 -7.05 0.21
CA ILE A 162 -0.88 -7.03 1.05
C ILE A 162 -0.43 -6.75 2.49
N GLU A 163 -0.73 -5.55 2.97
CA GLU A 163 -0.58 -5.23 4.40
C GLU A 163 -1.89 -5.45 5.14
N THR A 164 -3.03 -5.14 4.52
CA THR A 164 -4.37 -5.44 5.02
C THR A 164 -4.40 -6.75 5.81
N THR A 165 -4.88 -6.68 7.06
CA THR A 165 -5.18 -7.87 7.86
C THR A 165 -6.19 -8.75 7.10
N VAL A 166 -5.77 -9.95 6.73
CA VAL A 166 -6.57 -10.91 5.96
C VAL A 166 -6.59 -12.29 6.60
N PRO A 167 -7.67 -13.07 6.42
CA PRO A 167 -7.73 -14.44 6.93
C PRO A 167 -6.70 -15.34 6.24
N PRO A 168 -6.16 -16.36 6.94
CA PRO A 168 -5.25 -17.34 6.34
C PRO A 168 -5.81 -17.99 5.07
N GLY A 169 -4.99 -17.94 4.01
CA GLY A 169 -5.30 -18.39 2.66
C GLY A 169 -5.73 -17.28 1.71
N ALA A 170 -5.96 -16.04 2.18
CA ALA A 170 -6.44 -14.96 1.31
C ALA A 170 -5.46 -14.66 0.16
N THR A 171 -4.17 -14.58 0.45
CA THR A 171 -3.13 -14.32 -0.56
C THR A 171 -3.03 -15.47 -1.56
N GLU A 172 -2.96 -16.72 -1.07
CA GLU A 172 -2.67 -17.89 -1.91
C GLU A 172 -3.89 -18.44 -2.66
N HIS A 173 -5.07 -18.38 -2.04
CA HIS A 173 -6.28 -19.04 -2.52
C HIS A 173 -7.31 -18.07 -3.12
N ILE A 174 -7.19 -16.76 -2.86
CA ILE A 174 -8.10 -15.74 -3.39
C ILE A 174 -7.35 -14.79 -4.32
N ALA A 175 -6.42 -14.01 -3.78
CA ALA A 175 -5.73 -12.96 -4.53
C ALA A 175 -4.90 -13.52 -5.69
N PHE A 176 -3.99 -14.47 -5.42
CA PHE A 176 -3.11 -15.05 -6.43
C PHE A 176 -3.86 -15.64 -7.65
N PRO A 177 -4.83 -16.57 -7.49
CA PRO A 177 -5.53 -17.15 -8.65
C PRO A 177 -6.35 -16.11 -9.42
N MET A 178 -6.98 -15.15 -8.72
CA MET A 178 -7.73 -14.07 -9.34
C MET A 178 -6.82 -13.18 -10.20
N MET A 179 -5.72 -12.69 -9.63
CA MET A 179 -4.77 -11.85 -10.34
C MET A 179 -4.12 -12.58 -11.52
N LYS A 180 -3.75 -13.85 -11.34
CA LYS A 180 -3.17 -14.70 -12.40
C LYS A 180 -4.13 -14.88 -13.58
N LYS A 181 -5.43 -15.11 -13.31
CA LYS A 181 -6.45 -15.19 -14.37
C LYS A 181 -6.56 -13.88 -15.16
N ILE A 182 -6.49 -12.74 -14.47
CA ILE A 182 -6.54 -11.42 -15.12
C ILE A 182 -5.27 -11.19 -15.96
N PHE A 183 -4.08 -11.54 -15.44
CA PHE A 183 -2.83 -11.48 -16.20
C PHE A 183 -2.93 -12.29 -17.50
N GLN A 184 -3.43 -13.53 -17.43
CA GLN A 184 -3.66 -14.36 -18.61
C GLN A 184 -4.61 -13.70 -19.61
N SER A 185 -5.70 -13.08 -19.13
CA SER A 185 -6.65 -12.35 -19.99
C SER A 185 -6.03 -11.10 -20.65
N ARG A 186 -4.98 -10.55 -20.04
CA ARG A 186 -4.17 -9.43 -20.57
C ARG A 186 -3.01 -9.91 -21.46
N GLY A 187 -2.85 -11.22 -21.66
CA GLY A 187 -1.74 -11.80 -22.43
C GLY A 187 -0.40 -11.81 -21.69
N ILE A 188 -0.42 -11.71 -20.35
CA ILE A 188 0.77 -11.75 -19.49
C ILE A 188 0.97 -13.20 -19.02
N GLU A 189 2.12 -13.78 -19.34
CA GLU A 189 2.43 -15.19 -19.02
C GLU A 189 3.07 -15.39 -17.64
N SER A 190 3.71 -14.35 -17.08
CA SER A 190 4.35 -14.43 -15.77
C SER A 190 3.33 -14.48 -14.64
N ASP A 191 3.73 -15.06 -13.52
CA ASP A 191 2.96 -14.96 -12.29
C ASP A 191 3.06 -13.56 -11.67
N PRO A 192 1.99 -13.03 -11.06
CA PRO A 192 2.05 -11.77 -10.32
C PRO A 192 3.00 -11.89 -9.13
N LEU A 193 3.76 -10.85 -8.84
CA LEU A 193 4.60 -10.77 -7.66
C LEU A 193 3.74 -10.36 -6.47
N LEU A 194 3.25 -11.34 -5.72
CA LEU A 194 2.37 -11.13 -4.59
C LEU A 194 3.06 -11.50 -3.29
N ALA A 195 2.96 -10.62 -2.30
CA ALA A 195 3.51 -10.81 -0.96
C ALA A 195 2.51 -10.37 0.10
N HIS A 196 2.66 -10.90 1.31
CA HIS A 196 1.89 -10.49 2.48
C HIS A 196 2.85 -10.05 3.59
N SER A 197 2.51 -8.95 4.24
CA SER A 197 3.17 -8.48 5.46
C SER A 197 2.23 -7.56 6.24
N TYR A 198 1.49 -8.11 7.20
CA TYR A 198 0.57 -7.31 7.99
C TYR A 198 1.27 -6.34 8.93
N GLU A 199 0.59 -5.23 9.18
CA GLU A 199 1.01 -4.19 10.09
C GLU A 199 0.60 -4.45 11.53
N ARG A 200 1.50 -4.07 12.44
CA ARG A 200 1.18 -4.02 13.87
C ARG A 200 1.07 -2.57 14.29
N VAL A 201 -0.13 -2.04 14.11
CA VAL A 201 -0.42 -0.66 14.45
C VAL A 201 -0.89 -0.56 15.89
N MET A 202 -0.21 0.28 16.67
CA MET A 202 -0.66 0.71 17.98
C MET A 202 -1.01 2.20 17.90
N PRO A 203 -2.31 2.57 17.84
CA PRO A 203 -2.72 3.96 17.91
C PRO A 203 -2.25 4.57 19.23
N GLY A 204 -1.76 5.80 19.19
CA GLY A 204 -1.26 6.52 20.36
C GLY A 204 -0.13 7.47 20.00
N ARG A 205 0.70 7.81 20.99
CA ARG A 205 1.82 8.75 20.85
C ARG A 205 3.00 8.25 20.02
N GLU A 206 3.10 6.94 19.79
CA GLU A 206 4.19 6.29 19.06
C GLU A 206 3.68 5.59 17.80
N TYR A 207 2.65 6.14 17.17
CA TYR A 207 1.99 5.52 16.02
C TYR A 207 2.96 5.29 14.84
N VAL A 208 3.74 6.30 14.45
CA VAL A 208 4.73 6.19 13.36
C VAL A 208 5.80 5.15 13.71
N ALA A 209 6.30 5.19 14.95
CA ALA A 209 7.28 4.22 15.43
C ALA A 209 6.72 2.80 15.48
N SER A 210 5.43 2.60 15.79
CA SER A 210 4.82 1.27 15.79
C SER A 210 4.79 0.61 14.40
N ILE A 211 4.80 1.42 13.34
CA ILE A 211 4.89 0.93 11.96
C ILE A 211 6.36 0.76 11.54
N ARG A 212 7.19 1.80 11.72
CA ARG A 212 8.57 1.84 11.20
C ARG A 212 9.58 1.05 12.04
N ASP A 213 9.43 1.11 13.36
CA ASP A 213 10.40 0.67 14.35
C ASP A 213 9.88 -0.57 15.11
N PHE A 214 9.38 -1.56 14.36
CA PHE A 214 8.78 -2.77 14.92
C PHE A 214 9.11 -4.03 14.12
N TRP A 215 9.17 -5.18 14.79
CA TRP A 215 9.40 -6.47 14.13
C TRP A 215 8.30 -6.77 13.12
N ARG A 216 8.71 -7.03 11.88
CA ARG A 216 7.80 -7.30 10.78
C ARG A 216 7.97 -8.75 10.29
N VAL A 217 6.85 -9.35 9.93
CA VAL A 217 6.80 -10.67 9.27
C VAL A 217 6.41 -10.45 7.83
N CYS A 218 7.11 -11.07 6.88
CA CYS A 218 6.72 -11.02 5.48
C CYS A 218 6.90 -12.37 4.78
N SER A 219 6.20 -12.56 3.67
CA SER A 219 6.40 -13.72 2.79
C SER A 219 5.91 -13.39 1.38
N GLY A 220 6.47 -14.08 0.39
CA GLY A 220 6.07 -13.98 -1.01
C GLY A 220 5.48 -15.29 -1.52
N ILE A 221 4.59 -15.21 -2.51
CA ILE A 221 3.97 -16.39 -3.15
C ILE A 221 4.98 -17.26 -3.91
N ASN A 222 6.11 -16.67 -4.29
CA ASN A 222 7.25 -17.34 -4.93
C ASN A 222 8.57 -16.65 -4.50
N ASP A 223 9.70 -17.25 -4.84
CA ASP A 223 11.02 -16.74 -4.42
C ASP A 223 11.30 -15.31 -4.93
N LYS A 224 10.85 -14.98 -6.13
CA LYS A 224 11.01 -13.62 -6.69
C LYS A 224 10.22 -12.59 -5.89
N ALA A 225 8.98 -12.90 -5.51
CA ALA A 225 8.16 -12.05 -4.65
C ALA A 225 8.74 -11.96 -3.23
N ARG A 226 9.27 -13.07 -2.69
CA ARG A 226 9.87 -13.12 -1.35
C ARG A 226 11.11 -12.23 -1.25
N GLU A 227 12.02 -12.31 -2.22
CA GLU A 227 13.19 -11.42 -2.23
C GLU A 227 12.78 -9.97 -2.47
N ARG A 228 11.81 -9.73 -3.35
CA ARG A 228 11.33 -8.39 -3.67
C ARG A 228 10.69 -7.68 -2.46
N VAL A 229 9.86 -8.36 -1.68
CA VAL A 229 9.26 -7.79 -0.47
C VAL A 229 10.30 -7.59 0.63
N LYS A 230 11.25 -8.51 0.78
CA LYS A 230 12.35 -8.38 1.75
C LYS A 230 13.19 -7.14 1.47
N THR A 231 13.60 -6.93 0.21
CA THR A 231 14.33 -5.72 -0.19
C THR A 231 13.50 -4.46 0.11
N PHE A 232 12.24 -4.43 -0.34
CA PHE A 232 11.38 -3.26 -0.14
C PHE A 232 11.22 -2.89 1.34
N LEU A 233 10.93 -3.86 2.20
CA LEU A 233 10.73 -3.62 3.64
C LEU A 233 12.04 -3.26 4.37
N ASN A 234 13.18 -3.81 3.95
CA ASN A 234 14.48 -3.42 4.53
C ASN A 234 14.84 -1.97 4.23
N GLU A 235 14.44 -1.43 3.07
CA GLU A 235 14.68 -0.04 2.71
C GLU A 235 13.76 0.94 3.47
N VAL A 236 12.52 0.52 3.77
CA VAL A 236 11.48 1.40 4.33
C VAL A 236 11.44 1.37 5.85
N LEU A 237 11.70 0.22 6.47
CA LEU A 237 11.57 0.01 7.91
C LEU A 237 12.96 -0.03 8.59
N SER A 238 12.99 0.18 9.91
CA SER A 238 14.22 0.18 10.72
C SER A 238 14.75 -1.24 10.99
N THR A 239 14.98 -2.02 9.93
CA THR A 239 15.26 -3.46 10.01
C THR A 239 16.63 -3.80 10.59
N ASP A 240 17.58 -2.86 10.60
CA ASP A 240 18.85 -3.00 11.33
C ASP A 240 18.64 -3.21 12.84
N LYS A 241 17.60 -2.59 13.40
CA LYS A 241 17.22 -2.71 14.81
C LYS A 241 16.13 -3.73 15.03
N PHE A 242 15.24 -3.90 14.03
CA PHE A 242 14.08 -4.79 14.08
C PHE A 242 14.08 -5.74 12.88
N PRO A 243 14.93 -6.79 12.87
CA PRO A 243 15.10 -7.65 11.71
C PRO A 243 13.78 -8.30 11.26
N LEU A 244 13.62 -8.41 9.93
CA LEU A 244 12.47 -9.08 9.32
C LEU A 244 12.50 -10.58 9.62
N THR A 245 11.32 -11.13 9.92
CA THR A 245 11.10 -12.58 9.86
C THR A 245 10.47 -12.91 8.51
N VAL A 246 11.22 -13.60 7.66
CA VAL A 246 10.75 -14.02 6.33
C VAL A 246 10.24 -15.45 6.40
N LEU A 247 8.97 -15.66 6.09
CA LEU A 247 8.33 -16.98 6.09
C LEU A 247 8.29 -17.59 4.69
N ASP A 248 8.07 -18.90 4.64
CA ASP A 248 8.05 -19.64 3.38
C ASP A 248 6.76 -19.36 2.61
N ARG A 249 5.63 -19.19 3.30
CA ARG A 249 4.30 -19.10 2.68
C ARG A 249 3.45 -17.95 3.23
N PRO A 250 2.70 -17.21 2.36
CA PRO A 250 1.74 -16.20 2.78
C PRO A 250 0.80 -16.63 3.90
N ILE A 251 0.25 -17.84 3.82
CA ILE A 251 -0.69 -18.35 4.83
C ILE A 251 -0.14 -18.35 6.27
N GLU A 252 1.18 -18.42 6.44
CA GLU A 252 1.84 -18.43 7.75
C GLU A 252 2.01 -17.02 8.33
N SER A 253 1.89 -15.99 7.50
CA SER A 253 2.00 -14.59 7.89
C SER A 253 0.65 -13.90 8.09
N GLU A 254 -0.45 -14.51 7.65
CA GLU A 254 -1.83 -14.00 7.73
C GLU A 254 -2.46 -14.29 9.12
N THR A 255 -3.48 -13.52 9.51
CA THR A 255 -3.99 -13.51 10.90
C THR A 255 -5.50 -13.48 10.99
#